data_AF-T1GQH2-F1
#
_entry.id   AF-T1GQH2-F1
#
_cell.length_a   1.000
_cell.length_b   1.000
_cell.length_c   1.000
_cell.angle_alpha   90.00
_cell.angle_beta   90.00
_cell.angle_gamma   90.00
#
_symmetry.space_group_name_H-M   'P 1'
#
loop_
_entity.id
_entity.type
_entity.pdbx_description
1 polymer ?
#
loop_
_entity_poly.entity_id
_entity_poly.type
_entity_poly.pdbx_seq_one_letter_code
_entity_poly.pdbx_strand_id
1 'polypeptide(L)'
;MNGLPVLSSSEGNVLEDENAINILSSSKVLSEDIQEKQIVAVATEAEIDAARQQYVPVAKHSAILFFCISELANIDPMYQYSLGWFLNLFINANLKSPKSTDLNERLQTLNDFFTKSIYENVCRSLFEKDKLVISFVMCIGILMSRVSIEIDFN
;
A
#
# COMPACT_ATOMS: atom_id res chain seq x y z
N MET A 1 13.08 -24.66 -19.38
CA MET A 1 11.96 -25.62 -19.48
C MET A 1 12.33 -26.71 -20.49
N ASN A 2 13.30 -27.60 -20.16
CA ASN A 2 13.83 -28.63 -21.09
C ASN A 2 13.88 -30.04 -20.45
N GLY A 3 12.93 -30.37 -19.56
CA GLY A 3 12.97 -31.64 -18.79
C GLY A 3 12.23 -32.82 -19.44
N LEU A 4 11.30 -32.56 -20.37
CA LEU A 4 10.41 -33.59 -20.91
C LEU A 4 11.00 -34.49 -22.04
N PRO A 5 11.93 -34.03 -22.91
CA PRO A 5 12.37 -34.87 -24.04
C PRO A 5 13.31 -36.02 -23.66
N VAL A 6 14.11 -35.88 -22.59
CA VAL A 6 15.24 -36.81 -22.33
C VAL A 6 14.82 -38.04 -21.52
N LEU A 7 13.75 -37.93 -20.72
CA LEU A 7 13.24 -39.06 -19.93
C LEU A 7 12.52 -40.08 -20.84
N SER A 8 11.91 -39.59 -21.92
CA SER A 8 11.12 -40.38 -22.88
C SER A 8 11.96 -41.10 -23.94
N SER A 9 13.26 -40.78 -24.07
CA SER A 9 14.13 -41.34 -25.11
C SER A 9 15.05 -42.47 -24.64
N SER A 10 14.99 -42.88 -23.37
CA SER A 10 15.84 -43.93 -22.82
C SER A 10 15.21 -45.32 -23.01
N GLU A 11 15.35 -45.88 -24.22
CA GLU A 11 15.04 -47.30 -24.53
C GLU A 11 16.18 -48.27 -24.10
N GLY A 12 17.12 -47.84 -23.26
CA GLY A 12 18.26 -48.63 -22.79
C GLY A 12 18.71 -48.28 -21.37
N ASN A 13 19.51 -49.15 -20.76
CA ASN A 13 19.96 -49.14 -19.36
C ASN A 13 20.23 -47.73 -18.81
N VAL A 14 19.31 -47.23 -17.97
CA VAL A 14 19.26 -45.85 -17.43
C VAL A 14 20.53 -45.47 -16.63
N LEU A 15 21.34 -46.46 -16.24
CA LEU A 15 22.60 -46.28 -15.53
C LEU A 15 23.80 -45.91 -16.44
N GLU A 16 23.69 -46.07 -17.76
CA GLU A 16 24.75 -45.77 -18.73
C GLU A 16 24.55 -44.43 -19.46
N ASP A 17 23.40 -43.77 -19.28
CA ASP A 17 23.10 -42.50 -19.92
C ASP A 17 23.71 -41.34 -19.11
N GLU A 18 24.99 -41.05 -19.37
CA GLU A 18 25.77 -39.96 -18.77
C GLU A 18 25.04 -38.61 -18.88
N ASN A 19 24.20 -38.44 -19.92
CA ASN A 19 23.40 -37.25 -20.12
C ASN A 19 22.25 -37.16 -19.10
N ALA A 20 21.58 -38.28 -18.79
CA ALA A 20 20.55 -38.34 -17.76
C ALA A 20 21.10 -38.06 -16.36
N ILE A 21 22.30 -38.55 -16.04
CA ILE A 21 23.01 -38.28 -14.77
C ILE A 21 23.34 -36.78 -14.64
N ASN A 22 23.84 -36.15 -15.72
CA ASN A 22 24.14 -34.72 -15.74
C ASN A 22 22.87 -33.84 -15.61
N ILE A 23 21.77 -34.23 -16.24
CA ILE A 23 20.47 -33.54 -16.09
C ILE A 23 19.93 -33.68 -14.66
N LEU A 24 20.06 -34.85 -14.04
CA LEU A 24 19.63 -35.06 -12.65
C LEU A 24 20.47 -34.22 -11.68
N SER A 25 21.79 -34.21 -11.86
CA SER A 25 22.72 -33.43 -11.05
C SER A 25 22.45 -31.92 -11.17
N SER A 26 22.30 -31.41 -12.40
CA SER A 26 21.95 -30.01 -12.62
C SER A 26 20.56 -29.63 -12.10
N SER A 27 19.59 -30.54 -12.21
CA SER A 27 18.25 -30.34 -11.64
C SER A 27 18.26 -30.32 -10.12
N LYS A 28 19.12 -31.13 -9.47
CA LYS A 28 19.32 -31.11 -8.02
C LYS A 28 19.92 -29.78 -7.56
N VAL A 29 21.01 -29.34 -8.19
CA VAL A 29 21.65 -28.04 -7.89
C VAL A 29 20.69 -26.88 -8.09
N LEU A 30 19.91 -26.90 -9.19
CA LEU A 30 18.89 -25.88 -9.44
C LEU A 30 17.78 -25.89 -8.38
N SER A 31 17.35 -27.08 -7.94
CA SER A 31 16.32 -27.21 -6.90
C SER A 31 16.82 -26.70 -5.55
N GLU A 32 18.08 -26.96 -5.21
CA GLU A 32 18.74 -26.45 -4.01
C GLU A 32 18.86 -24.91 -4.05
N ASP A 33 19.27 -24.33 -5.18
CA ASP A 33 19.33 -22.87 -5.39
C ASP A 33 17.95 -22.20 -5.31
N ILE A 34 16.91 -22.82 -5.88
CA ILE A 34 15.53 -22.34 -5.77
C ILE A 34 15.08 -22.37 -4.31
N GLN A 35 15.40 -23.43 -3.58
CA GLN A 35 15.01 -23.58 -2.18
C GLN A 35 15.68 -22.51 -1.30
N GLU A 36 16.96 -22.24 -1.52
CA GLU A 36 17.67 -21.16 -0.81
C GLU A 36 17.06 -19.78 -1.11
N LYS A 37 16.81 -19.47 -2.39
CA LYS A 37 16.16 -18.23 -2.80
C LYS A 37 14.76 -18.08 -2.23
N GLN A 38 14.00 -19.17 -2.14
CA GLN A 38 12.67 -19.18 -1.55
C GLN A 38 12.72 -18.82 -0.07
N ILE A 39 13.68 -19.35 0.69
CA ILE A 39 13.86 -19.02 2.12
C ILE A 39 14.12 -17.52 2.30
N VAL A 40 15.03 -16.95 1.50
CA VAL A 40 15.35 -15.50 1.53
C VAL A 40 14.13 -14.65 1.14
N ALA A 41 13.39 -15.06 0.12
CA ALA A 41 12.19 -14.35 -0.34
C ALA A 41 11.11 -14.28 0.75
N VAL A 42 10.84 -15.40 1.43
CA VAL A 42 9.85 -15.47 2.52
C VAL A 42 10.26 -14.57 3.69
N ALA A 43 11.55 -14.56 4.06
CA ALA A 43 12.05 -13.67 5.10
C ALA A 43 11.89 -12.19 4.71
N THR A 44 12.22 -11.84 3.47
CA THR A 44 12.10 -10.46 2.95
C THR A 44 10.63 -10.01 2.87
N GLU A 45 9.73 -10.90 2.46
CA GLU A 45 8.30 -10.62 2.43
C GLU A 45 7.75 -10.30 3.83
N ALA A 46 8.16 -11.06 4.84
CA ALA A 46 7.77 -10.82 6.22
C ALA A 46 8.27 -9.44 6.72
N GLU A 47 9.48 -9.03 6.35
CA GLU A 47 10.01 -7.70 6.68
C GLU A 47 9.23 -6.58 5.98
N ILE A 48 8.90 -6.75 4.69
CA ILE A 48 8.08 -5.79 3.93
C ILE A 48 6.69 -5.64 4.56
N ASP A 49 6.06 -6.75 4.94
CA ASP A 49 4.74 -6.73 5.56
C ASP A 49 4.77 -6.09 6.95
N ALA A 50 5.79 -6.38 7.76
CA ALA A 50 5.99 -5.72 9.03
C ALA A 50 6.17 -4.19 8.86
N ALA A 51 6.97 -3.77 7.88
CA ALA A 51 7.13 -2.35 7.55
C ALA A 51 5.80 -1.73 7.07
N ARG A 52 5.06 -2.42 6.20
CA ARG A 52 3.77 -1.95 5.66
C ARG A 52 2.75 -1.70 6.77
N GLN A 53 2.65 -2.61 7.73
CA GLN A 53 1.70 -2.51 8.86
C GLN A 53 1.89 -1.21 9.66
N GLN A 54 3.12 -0.72 9.78
CA GLN A 54 3.42 0.52 10.51
C GLN A 54 2.82 1.76 9.84
N TYR A 55 2.60 1.75 8.51
CA TYR A 55 2.04 2.87 7.76
C TYR A 55 0.53 2.77 7.52
N VAL A 56 -0.09 1.61 7.81
CA VAL A 56 -1.56 1.42 7.68
C VAL A 56 -2.38 2.51 8.38
N PRO A 57 -2.02 3.01 9.58
CA PRO A 57 -2.77 4.09 10.22
C PRO A 57 -2.84 5.39 9.39
N VAL A 58 -1.76 5.76 8.69
CA VAL A 58 -1.73 6.93 7.80
C VAL A 58 -2.60 6.71 6.56
N ALA A 59 -2.59 5.49 6.01
CA ALA A 59 -3.44 5.13 4.88
C ALA A 59 -4.93 5.21 5.26
N LYS A 60 -5.30 4.69 6.44
CA LYS A 60 -6.67 4.81 6.98
C LYS A 60 -7.09 6.27 7.18
N HIS A 61 -6.25 7.08 7.82
CA HIS A 61 -6.48 8.51 8.00
C HIS A 61 -6.73 9.22 6.66
N SER A 62 -5.88 8.94 5.66
CA SER A 62 -6.00 9.54 4.33
C SER A 62 -7.27 9.09 3.61
N ALA A 63 -7.65 7.82 3.71
CA ALA A 63 -8.89 7.31 3.12
C ALA A 63 -10.12 8.03 3.69
N ILE A 64 -10.17 8.23 5.02
CA ILE A 64 -11.25 8.98 5.68
C ILE A 64 -11.35 10.39 5.11
N LEU A 65 -10.22 11.11 5.03
CA LEU A 65 -10.23 12.47 4.48
C LEU A 65 -10.70 12.51 3.04
N PHE A 66 -10.30 11.53 2.22
CA PHE A 66 -10.76 11.42 0.84
C PHE A 66 -12.28 11.26 0.76
N PHE A 67 -12.84 10.30 1.51
CA PHE A 67 -14.29 10.10 1.53
C PHE A 67 -15.03 11.34 2.05
N CYS A 68 -14.55 12.00 3.11
CA CYS A 68 -15.14 13.24 3.60
C CYS A 68 -15.27 14.33 2.52
N ILE A 69 -14.28 14.45 1.62
CA ILE A 69 -14.31 15.47 0.56
C ILE A 69 -15.04 14.99 -0.70
N SER A 70 -15.07 13.68 -0.97
CA SER A 70 -15.81 13.11 -2.10
C SER A 70 -17.33 13.26 -1.93
N GLU A 71 -17.81 13.16 -0.69
CA GLU A 71 -19.23 13.34 -0.35
C GLU A 71 -19.72 14.79 -0.51
N LEU A 72 -18.82 15.77 -0.67
CA LEU A 72 -19.21 17.17 -0.86
C LEU A 72 -19.99 17.41 -2.16
N ALA A 73 -19.83 16.54 -3.15
CA ALA A 73 -20.61 16.60 -4.39
C ALA A 73 -22.13 16.46 -4.15
N ASN A 74 -22.53 15.87 -3.02
CA ASN A 74 -23.93 15.77 -2.60
C ASN A 74 -24.49 17.08 -2.04
N ILE A 75 -23.63 18.02 -1.61
CA ILE A 75 -24.02 19.36 -1.17
C ILE A 75 -24.14 20.28 -2.39
N ASP A 76 -23.11 20.28 -3.23
CA ASP A 76 -23.08 21.03 -4.49
C ASP A 76 -22.30 20.22 -5.53
N PRO A 77 -22.88 19.93 -6.72
CA PRO A 77 -22.20 19.18 -7.77
C PRO A 77 -20.86 19.77 -8.23
N MET A 78 -20.59 21.05 -7.96
CA MET A 78 -19.30 21.67 -8.26
C MET A 78 -18.18 21.24 -7.31
N TYR A 79 -18.49 20.66 -6.14
CA TYR A 79 -17.51 20.22 -5.14
C TYR A 79 -16.99 18.81 -5.42
N GLN A 80 -16.37 18.65 -6.58
CA GLN A 80 -15.78 17.40 -7.02
C GLN A 80 -14.26 17.46 -7.03
N TYR A 81 -13.64 16.46 -6.42
CA TYR A 81 -12.18 16.33 -6.35
C TYR A 81 -11.77 14.96 -6.88
N SER A 82 -10.78 14.94 -7.77
CA SER A 82 -10.27 13.68 -8.29
C SER A 82 -9.30 13.01 -7.31
N LEU A 83 -9.26 11.68 -7.35
CA LEU A 83 -8.27 10.90 -6.58
C LEU A 83 -6.83 11.32 -6.95
N GLY A 84 -6.55 11.58 -8.23
CA GLY A 84 -5.24 12.02 -8.68
C GLY A 84 -4.79 13.35 -8.04
N TRP A 85 -5.70 14.32 -7.92
CA TRP A 85 -5.42 15.57 -7.22
C TRP A 85 -5.14 15.33 -5.73
N PHE A 86 -5.95 14.49 -5.08
CA PHE A 86 -5.79 14.14 -3.68
C PHE A 86 -4.43 13.47 -3.40
N LEU A 87 -4.05 12.50 -4.24
CA LEU A 87 -2.75 11.80 -4.13
C LEU A 87 -1.58 12.75 -4.35
N ASN A 88 -1.68 13.70 -5.29
CA ASN A 88 -0.67 14.73 -5.46
C ASN A 88 -0.51 15.59 -4.21
N LEU A 89 -1.61 15.91 -3.51
CA LEU A 89 -1.52 16.64 -2.25
C LEU A 89 -0.87 15.80 -1.14
N PHE A 90 -1.14 14.50 -1.10
CA PHE A 90 -0.49 13.58 -0.16
C PHE A 90 1.02 13.46 -0.41
N ILE A 91 1.45 13.33 -1.67
CA ILE A 91 2.87 13.32 -2.05
C ILE A 91 3.54 14.62 -1.61
N ASN A 92 2.89 15.76 -1.87
CA ASN A 92 3.38 17.07 -1.42
C ASN A 92 3.49 17.16 0.11
N ALA A 93 2.50 16.64 0.85
CA ALA A 93 2.53 16.58 2.29
C ALA A 93 3.69 15.69 2.79
N ASN A 94 3.92 14.54 2.17
CA ASN A 94 5.03 13.67 2.51
C ASN A 94 6.38 14.40 2.37
N LEU A 95 6.56 15.16 1.29
CA LEU A 95 7.79 15.90 1.02
C LEU A 95 7.97 17.10 1.97
N LYS A 96 6.92 17.86 2.25
CA LYS A 96 6.99 19.15 2.96
C LYS A 96 6.77 19.07 4.47
N SER A 97 6.11 18.03 4.97
CA SER A 97 5.91 17.85 6.41
C SER A 97 7.26 17.71 7.12
N PRO A 98 7.43 18.24 8.34
CA PRO A 98 8.62 18.01 9.14
C PRO A 98 8.95 16.52 9.24
N LYS A 99 10.25 16.21 9.17
CA LYS A 99 10.77 14.84 9.26
C LYS A 99 11.18 14.57 10.71
N SER A 100 10.94 13.35 11.18
CA SER A 100 11.47 12.84 12.45
C SER A 100 12.12 11.48 12.22
N THR A 101 13.11 11.15 13.04
CA THR A 101 13.70 9.81 13.13
C THR A 101 12.80 8.84 13.89
N ASP A 102 11.93 9.35 14.78
CA ASP A 102 10.90 8.54 15.41
C ASP A 102 9.73 8.35 14.43
N LEU A 103 9.36 7.09 14.19
CA LEU A 103 8.33 6.77 13.23
C LEU A 103 6.97 7.29 13.67
N ASN A 104 6.59 7.14 14.94
CA ASN A 104 5.26 7.56 15.41
C ASN A 104 5.10 9.08 15.30
N GLU A 105 6.11 9.84 15.73
CA GLU A 105 6.16 11.30 15.58
C GLU A 105 6.10 11.71 14.10
N ARG A 106 6.84 11.00 13.23
CA ARG A 106 6.84 11.25 11.78
C ARG A 106 5.45 11.04 11.17
N LEU A 107 4.75 9.98 11.55
CA LEU A 107 3.40 9.64 11.06
C LEU A 107 2.36 10.64 11.57
N GLN A 108 2.43 11.02 12.85
CA GLN A 108 1.53 12.02 13.43
C GLN A 108 1.72 13.37 12.73
N THR A 109 2.96 13.82 12.59
CA THR A 109 3.29 15.08 11.91
C THR A 109 2.82 15.07 10.46
N LEU A 110 2.94 13.94 9.77
CA LEU A 110 2.43 13.78 8.40
C LEU A 110 0.91 13.96 8.36
N ASN A 111 0.18 13.28 9.25
CA ASN A 111 -1.28 13.34 9.31
C ASN A 111 -1.75 14.76 9.61
N ASP A 112 -1.15 15.44 10.58
CA ASP A 112 -1.52 16.81 10.95
C ASP A 112 -1.27 17.79 9.79
N PHE A 113 -0.10 17.69 9.16
CA PHE A 113 0.24 18.52 8.00
C PHE A 113 -0.70 18.26 6.83
N PHE A 114 -0.97 16.99 6.52
CA PHE A 114 -1.83 16.60 5.40
C PHE A 114 -3.28 17.02 5.64
N THR A 115 -3.80 16.83 6.85
CA THR A 115 -5.16 17.25 7.25
C THR A 115 -5.33 18.75 7.04
N LYS A 116 -4.39 19.55 7.53
CA LYS A 116 -4.38 21.00 7.33
C LYS A 116 -4.30 21.36 5.85
N SER A 117 -3.43 20.69 5.10
CA SER A 117 -3.27 20.94 3.66
C SER A 117 -4.56 20.68 2.88
N ILE A 118 -5.23 19.55 3.13
CA ILE A 118 -6.52 19.22 2.51
C ILE A 118 -7.56 20.28 2.87
N TYR A 119 -7.72 20.55 4.17
CA TYR A 119 -8.71 21.51 4.67
C TYR A 119 -8.55 22.88 3.99
N GLU A 120 -7.33 23.43 3.98
CA GLU A 120 -7.08 24.72 3.36
C GLU A 120 -7.33 24.72 1.85
N ASN A 121 -6.93 23.66 1.14
CA ASN A 121 -7.14 23.60 -0.31
C ASN A 121 -8.62 23.46 -0.67
N VAL A 122 -9.37 22.64 0.07
CA VAL A 122 -10.82 22.47 -0.12
C VAL A 122 -11.55 23.77 0.21
N CYS A 123 -11.30 24.38 1.38
CA CYS A 123 -11.96 25.62 1.78
C CYS A 123 -11.69 26.80 0.83
N ARG A 124 -10.60 26.81 0.06
CA ARG A 124 -10.36 27.83 -0.99
C ARG A 124 -11.35 27.72 -2.16
N SER A 125 -11.91 26.54 -2.40
CA SER A 125 -12.87 26.28 -3.48
C SER A 125 -14.34 26.27 -3.04
N LEU A 126 -14.62 26.26 -1.73
CA LEU A 126 -16.00 26.22 -1.19
C LEU A 126 -16.61 27.61 -1.01
N PHE A 127 -17.94 27.69 -1.09
CA PHE A 127 -18.67 28.87 -0.60
C PHE A 127 -18.55 28.98 0.93
N GLU A 128 -18.58 30.21 1.45
CA GLU A 128 -18.40 30.48 2.89
C GLU A 128 -19.39 29.69 3.76
N LYS A 129 -20.64 29.57 3.31
CA LYS A 129 -21.71 28.83 4.01
C LYS A 129 -21.39 27.35 4.23
N ASP A 130 -20.56 26.74 3.38
CA ASP A 130 -20.30 25.29 3.41
C ASP A 130 -18.98 24.93 4.13
N LYS A 131 -18.15 25.94 4.46
CA LYS A 131 -16.86 25.72 5.14
C LYS A 131 -17.01 25.10 6.53
N LEU A 132 -18.04 25.48 7.27
CA LEU A 132 -18.30 24.92 8.59
C LEU A 132 -18.72 23.44 8.49
N VAL A 133 -19.51 23.10 7.47
CA VAL A 133 -19.98 21.73 7.23
C VAL A 133 -18.79 20.81 6.97
N ILE A 134 -17.86 21.19 6.08
CA ILE A 134 -16.67 20.35 5.83
C ILE A 134 -15.76 20.24 7.06
N SER A 135 -15.60 21.32 7.82
CA SER A 135 -14.81 21.30 9.07
C SER A 135 -15.36 20.26 10.04
N PHE A 136 -16.69 20.25 10.19
CA PHE A 136 -17.40 19.33 11.06
C PHE A 136 -17.31 17.88 10.56
N VAL A 137 -17.54 17.64 9.26
CA VAL A 137 -17.45 16.31 8.65
C VAL A 137 -16.04 15.72 8.78
N MET A 138 -14.99 16.49 8.46
CA MET A 138 -13.61 16.03 8.63
C MET A 138 -13.28 15.74 10.10
N CYS A 139 -13.72 16.60 11.02
CA CYS A 139 -13.50 16.41 12.45
C CYS A 139 -14.16 15.12 12.96
N ILE A 140 -15.42 14.88 12.59
CA ILE A 140 -16.15 13.66 12.94
C ILE A 140 -15.47 12.43 12.31
N GLY A 141 -15.13 12.47 11.03
CA GLY A 141 -14.48 11.35 10.35
C GLY A 141 -13.19 10.93 11.05
N ILE A 142 -12.35 11.90 11.40
CA ILE A 142 -11.10 11.65 12.16
C ILE A 142 -11.42 11.11 13.55
N LEU A 143 -12.38 11.71 14.28
CA LEU A 143 -12.74 11.28 15.63
C LEU A 143 -13.28 9.85 15.66
N MET A 144 -14.18 9.49 14.73
CA MET A 144 -14.76 8.15 14.63
C MET A 144 -13.68 7.09 14.40
N SER A 145 -12.65 7.41 13.61
CA SER A 145 -11.52 6.49 13.38
C SER A 145 -10.70 6.19 14.64
N ARG A 146 -10.64 7.15 15.57
CA ARG A 146 -9.90 7.02 16.84
C ARG A 146 -10.71 6.24 17.88
N VAL A 147 -12.03 6.30 17.81
CA VAL A 147 -12.94 5.68 18.78
C VAL A 147 -13.22 4.20 18.45
N SER A 148 -12.59 3.64 17.40
CA SER A 148 -12.80 2.24 17.01
C SER A 148 -14.27 1.90 16.75
N ILE A 149 -14.96 2.76 16.00
CA ILE A 149 -16.24 2.39 15.41
C ILE A 149 -15.91 1.91 14.00
N GLU A 150 -16.04 0.61 13.75
CA GLU A 150 -16.08 0.06 12.40
C GLU A 150 -17.24 0.73 11.67
N ILE A 151 -16.94 1.69 10.80
CA ILE A 151 -17.90 2.19 9.84
C ILE A 151 -17.89 1.17 8.72
N ASP A 152 -18.82 0.21 8.79
CA ASP A 152 -19.15 -0.65 7.67
C ASP A 152 -19.73 0.24 6.56
N PHE A 153 -18.94 0.44 5.51
CA PHE A 153 -19.43 0.99 4.26
C PHE A 153 -20.21 -0.12 3.54
N ASN A 154 -21.52 -0.17 3.80
CA ASN A 154 -22.49 -1.07 3.16
C ASN A 154 -23.19 -0.34 2.01
#